data_AF-A0A9P7P2K8-F1
#
_entry.id   AF-A0A9P7P2K8-F1
#
_cell.length_a   1.000
_cell.length_b   1.000
_cell.length_c   1.000
_cell.angle_alpha   90.00
_cell.angle_beta   90.00
_cell.angle_gamma   90.00
#
_symmetry.space_group_name_H-M   'P 1'
#
loop_
_entity.id
_entity.type
_entity.pdbx_description
1 polymer ?
#
loop_
_entity_poly.entity_id
_entity_poly.type
_entity_poly.pdbx_seq_one_letter_code
_entity_poly.pdbx_strand_id
1 'polypeptide(L)'
;MGLGIGSGVSRDKDPSSPAAGFAADIEAVPDVQRPQEAVRAALPNEHEHVPEDVAPRQPYQEPRVKLTKDKRGQWILAPDSHLVNNLSWAVGFMELANAGDFAANVWNDIPIPIYAIVFMAVGGAVAGIMSIFAFQDARRACHNVWYLRKQRKALLEERRERELVRAATLDLDVILAINFRELGTELISRCIMDLLMGFGAILICIGTYLAIGGAIPSVYLASNLLSGYVGNTPIAIFGLFNFSWAVFIFCKAQSHVTESRRLLGPCTAVRLVKRRARRVQVFSIINGTAAILGGVASMITATRWWGYVILTPVIVSSIFCNIWWRNMIGYTRSEGHTPIECHQLIHALELAASAELSSSGEVEAVRQWCPELPNSLADMLSLLSCHSLFHLFCLAVVANQDLYQALVSHCTLDVNDLILTTSDIRALPETWQSTLMDIAKNLVRDVRPAHFQNRERYLAELLGTYCTMARQNDIEKEDDAACPPLHAEETEKI
;
A
#
# COMPACT_ATOMS: atom_id res chain seq x y z
N MET A 1 -0.11 -27.12 -56.95
CA MET A 1 0.72 -27.74 -58.01
C MET A 1 1.53 -26.62 -58.67
N GLY A 2 2.87 -26.77 -58.71
CA GLY A 2 3.86 -25.88 -59.37
C GLY A 2 4.27 -24.66 -58.53
N LEU A 3 5.45 -24.58 -57.89
CA LEU A 3 6.84 -24.41 -58.44
C LEU A 3 6.91 -23.21 -59.41
N GLY A 4 7.78 -22.20 -59.29
CA GLY A 4 8.89 -21.91 -58.37
C GLY A 4 9.74 -20.76 -58.93
N ILE A 5 10.65 -20.26 -58.09
CA ILE A 5 12.01 -19.71 -58.40
C ILE A 5 12.11 -18.35 -59.15
N GLY A 6 12.91 -17.43 -58.58
CA GLY A 6 13.80 -16.58 -59.36
C GLY A 6 14.17 -15.22 -58.76
N SER A 7 15.32 -15.19 -58.06
CA SER A 7 16.36 -14.12 -57.91
C SER A 7 16.02 -12.67 -58.30
N GLY A 8 16.30 -11.64 -57.49
CA GLY A 8 17.59 -11.32 -56.86
C GLY A 8 18.22 -10.12 -57.56
N VAL A 9 18.18 -8.93 -56.95
CA VAL A 9 19.05 -7.78 -57.29
C VAL A 9 19.37 -7.00 -56.01
N SER A 10 20.65 -7.03 -55.63
CA SER A 10 21.28 -6.16 -54.65
C SER A 10 21.38 -4.72 -55.15
N ARG A 11 21.24 -3.75 -54.25
CA ARG A 11 22.00 -2.50 -54.34
C ARG A 11 22.23 -1.90 -52.96
N ASP A 12 23.48 -1.99 -52.52
CA ASP A 12 24.05 -1.25 -51.41
C ASP A 12 23.96 0.27 -51.62
N LYS A 13 23.69 1.00 -50.53
CA LYS A 13 24.30 2.30 -50.18
C LYS A 13 23.90 2.71 -48.76
N ASP A 14 24.73 2.30 -47.80
CA ASP A 14 25.06 3.12 -46.62
C ASP A 14 26.24 4.06 -46.99
N PRO A 15 26.71 5.03 -46.17
CA PRO A 15 26.33 5.41 -44.80
C PRO A 15 26.19 6.94 -44.55
N SER A 16 25.49 7.33 -43.47
CA SER A 16 25.94 8.43 -42.58
C SER A 16 25.07 8.55 -41.32
N SER A 17 25.58 7.97 -40.23
CA SER A 17 25.31 8.30 -38.81
C SER A 17 25.93 9.68 -38.47
N PRO A 18 25.83 10.31 -37.25
CA PRO A 18 25.45 9.71 -35.95
C PRO A 18 24.65 10.57 -34.94
N ALA A 19 24.17 9.88 -33.88
CA ALA A 19 24.19 10.24 -32.44
C ALA A 19 22.90 9.72 -31.73
N ALA A 20 22.95 8.57 -31.05
CA ALA A 20 23.30 8.37 -29.63
C ALA A 20 22.09 8.63 -28.69
N GLY A 21 21.68 7.76 -27.77
CA GLY A 21 22.17 6.45 -27.30
C GLY A 21 21.46 6.13 -25.97
N PHE A 22 21.15 4.85 -25.71
CA PHE A 22 21.15 4.17 -24.40
C PHE A 22 20.69 2.71 -24.61
N ALA A 23 21.62 1.87 -25.07
CA ALA A 23 21.62 0.41 -24.89
C ALA A 23 22.26 0.14 -23.51
N ALA A 24 21.62 -0.60 -22.60
CA ALA A 24 21.65 -2.05 -22.48
C ALA A 24 23.06 -2.61 -22.20
N ASP A 25 23.45 -2.59 -20.92
CA ASP A 25 24.54 -3.41 -20.40
C ASP A 25 23.95 -4.64 -19.69
N ILE A 26 24.07 -5.79 -20.35
CA ILE A 26 24.02 -7.11 -19.74
C ILE A 26 25.44 -7.37 -19.24
N GLU A 27 25.65 -7.19 -17.95
CA GLU A 27 26.95 -7.48 -17.32
C GLU A 27 26.96 -8.94 -16.84
N ALA A 28 27.97 -9.68 -17.31
CA ALA A 28 28.19 -11.08 -17.05
C ALA A 28 28.50 -11.37 -15.57
N VAL A 29 27.99 -12.50 -15.09
CA VAL A 29 28.23 -13.07 -13.75
C VAL A 29 29.71 -13.44 -13.60
N PRO A 30 30.46 -12.89 -12.62
CA PRO A 30 31.71 -13.46 -12.17
C PRO A 30 31.50 -14.45 -11.02
N ASP A 31 32.42 -15.40 -11.00
CA ASP A 31 32.44 -16.63 -10.21
C ASP A 31 32.48 -16.43 -8.68
N VAL A 32 31.99 -17.43 -7.97
CA VAL A 32 31.72 -17.47 -6.53
C VAL A 32 33.01 -17.53 -5.70
N GLN A 33 33.22 -16.56 -4.81
CA GLN A 33 34.07 -16.72 -3.62
C GLN A 33 33.31 -16.27 -2.36
N ARG A 34 33.26 -17.18 -1.37
CA ARG A 34 32.48 -17.13 -0.11
C ARG A 34 32.77 -15.87 0.73
N PRO A 35 31.74 -15.12 1.19
CA PRO A 35 31.90 -14.12 2.24
C PRO A 35 31.50 -14.71 3.60
N GLN A 36 32.28 -15.67 4.12
CA GLN A 36 32.13 -16.16 5.50
C GLN A 36 33.18 -15.56 6.45
N GLU A 37 34.22 -14.94 5.93
CA GLU A 37 35.33 -14.38 6.72
C GLU A 37 35.21 -12.87 6.97
N ALA A 38 34.56 -12.12 6.06
CA ALA A 38 34.36 -10.67 6.25
C ALA A 38 33.32 -10.32 7.34
N VAL A 39 32.39 -11.24 7.65
CA VAL A 39 31.37 -11.05 8.70
C VAL A 39 31.95 -11.28 10.10
N ARG A 40 33.08 -12.00 10.23
CA ARG A 40 33.74 -12.25 11.52
C ARG A 40 34.55 -11.06 12.03
N ALA A 41 34.97 -10.14 11.16
CA ALA A 41 35.87 -9.05 11.54
C ALA A 41 35.15 -7.80 12.09
N ALA A 42 33.82 -7.77 12.11
CA ALA A 42 33.02 -6.61 12.50
C ALA A 42 32.25 -6.76 13.83
N LEU A 43 32.53 -7.82 14.61
CA LEU A 43 31.95 -8.02 15.94
C LEU A 43 33.01 -7.77 17.03
N PRO A 44 32.65 -7.13 18.16
CA PRO A 44 33.53 -7.08 19.32
C PRO A 44 33.77 -8.49 19.87
N ASN A 45 35.00 -8.74 20.34
CA ASN A 45 35.47 -10.03 20.85
C ASN A 45 34.49 -10.68 21.86
N GLU A 46 33.97 -11.85 21.50
CA GLU A 46 33.32 -12.77 22.44
C GLU A 46 34.35 -13.33 23.42
N HIS A 47 34.62 -12.64 24.52
CA HIS A 47 35.13 -13.22 25.77
C HIS A 47 34.83 -12.25 26.91
N GLU A 48 33.54 -12.02 27.16
CA GLU A 48 33.09 -11.42 28.42
C GLU A 48 31.98 -12.30 28.99
N HIS A 49 32.20 -12.75 30.21
CA HIS A 49 31.39 -13.72 30.93
C HIS A 49 30.02 -13.10 31.22
N VAL A 50 28.99 -13.49 30.47
CA VAL A 50 27.61 -13.06 30.70
C VAL A 50 27.07 -13.79 31.93
N PRO A 51 26.60 -13.09 32.98
CA PRO A 51 25.99 -13.74 34.14
C PRO A 51 24.69 -14.45 33.71
N GLU A 52 24.48 -15.67 34.21
CA GLU A 52 23.22 -16.41 34.11
C GLU A 52 22.10 -15.67 34.86
N ASP A 53 21.51 -14.65 34.23
CA ASP A 53 20.18 -14.14 34.58
C ASP A 53 19.65 -13.24 33.44
N VAL A 54 19.41 -13.84 32.28
CA VAL A 54 18.67 -13.18 31.19
C VAL A 54 17.26 -13.76 31.16
N ALA A 55 16.30 -12.88 31.46
CA ALA A 55 14.86 -13.11 31.42
C ALA A 55 14.41 -13.92 30.17
N PRO A 56 13.35 -14.73 30.27
CA PRO A 56 12.93 -15.62 29.20
C PRO A 56 12.62 -14.83 27.92
N ARG A 57 13.20 -15.28 26.80
CA ARG A 57 12.85 -14.88 25.43
C ARG A 57 11.32 -14.82 25.31
N GLN A 58 10.79 -13.67 24.87
CA GLN A 58 9.35 -13.51 24.64
C GLN A 58 8.86 -14.65 23.73
N PRO A 59 7.78 -15.37 24.10
CA PRO A 59 7.24 -16.43 23.27
C PRO A 59 6.75 -15.83 21.96
N TYR A 60 7.14 -16.46 20.84
CA TYR A 60 6.61 -16.20 19.51
C TYR A 60 5.09 -16.01 19.59
N GLN A 61 4.58 -14.81 19.30
CA GLN A 61 3.13 -14.63 19.15
C GLN A 61 2.68 -15.39 17.90
N GLU A 62 1.96 -16.50 18.10
CA GLU A 62 1.38 -17.25 17.00
C GLU A 62 0.43 -16.37 16.18
N PRO A 63 0.40 -16.53 14.85
CA PRO A 63 -0.50 -15.78 14.00
C PRO A 63 -1.95 -16.12 14.37
N ARG A 64 -2.71 -15.10 14.76
CA ARG A 64 -4.14 -15.21 15.11
C ARG A 64 -4.99 -14.69 13.97
N VAL A 65 -5.92 -15.51 13.48
CA VAL A 65 -6.83 -15.16 12.38
C VAL A 65 -8.24 -15.06 12.92
N LYS A 66 -8.87 -13.89 12.76
CA LYS A 66 -10.25 -13.67 13.12
C LYS A 66 -11.16 -13.82 11.89
N LEU A 67 -12.15 -14.69 12.00
CA LEU A 67 -13.20 -14.92 11.01
C LEU A 67 -14.56 -14.51 11.57
N THR A 68 -15.42 -13.96 10.73
CA THR A 68 -16.77 -13.51 11.09
C THR A 68 -17.78 -13.98 10.05
N LYS A 69 -19.03 -14.25 10.44
CA LYS A 69 -20.10 -14.57 9.47
C LYS A 69 -20.62 -13.31 8.78
N ASP A 70 -20.69 -13.33 7.45
CA ASP A 70 -21.39 -12.32 6.65
C ASP A 70 -22.92 -12.46 6.81
N LYS A 71 -23.69 -11.47 6.34
CA LYS A 71 -25.16 -11.45 6.29
C LYS A 71 -25.78 -12.67 5.60
N ARG A 72 -25.02 -13.38 4.77
CA ARG A 72 -25.41 -14.62 4.09
C ARG A 72 -25.07 -15.89 4.87
N GLY A 73 -24.52 -15.77 6.09
CA GLY A 73 -24.09 -16.89 6.93
C GLY A 73 -22.75 -17.53 6.51
N GLN A 74 -22.07 -16.98 5.50
CA GLN A 74 -20.76 -17.45 5.05
C GLN A 74 -19.64 -16.84 5.89
N TRP A 75 -18.61 -17.64 6.18
CA TRP A 75 -17.43 -17.16 6.89
C TRP A 75 -16.55 -16.30 5.99
N ILE A 76 -16.23 -15.11 6.46
CA ILE A 76 -15.30 -14.16 5.82
C ILE A 76 -14.22 -13.75 6.84
N LEU A 77 -13.08 -13.28 6.34
CA LEU A 77 -12.11 -12.60 7.21
C LEU A 77 -12.81 -11.43 7.88
N ALA A 78 -12.53 -11.25 9.17
CA ALA A 78 -13.13 -10.15 9.90
C ALA A 78 -12.82 -8.85 9.15
N PRO A 79 -13.81 -7.99 8.86
CA PRO A 79 -13.57 -6.77 8.09
C PRO A 79 -12.47 -5.90 8.72
N ASP A 80 -12.27 -6.02 10.02
CA ASP A 80 -11.28 -5.31 10.83
C ASP A 80 -9.96 -6.07 11.02
N SER A 81 -9.64 -7.04 10.16
CA SER A 81 -8.42 -7.87 10.28
C SER A 81 -7.35 -7.57 9.22
N HIS A 82 -7.63 -6.72 8.24
CA HIS A 82 -6.69 -6.49 7.13
C HIS A 82 -6.89 -5.13 6.44
N LEU A 83 -5.79 -4.59 5.92
CA LEU A 83 -5.77 -3.43 5.03
C LEU A 83 -5.92 -3.92 3.59
N VAL A 84 -6.89 -3.37 2.84
CA VAL A 84 -7.15 -3.77 1.44
C VAL A 84 -6.85 -2.64 0.47
N ASN A 85 -6.04 -2.94 -0.56
CA ASN A 85 -5.93 -2.09 -1.74
C ASN A 85 -7.16 -2.27 -2.65
N ASN A 86 -8.23 -1.52 -2.38
CA ASN A 86 -9.51 -1.57 -3.09
C ASN A 86 -9.90 -0.25 -3.77
N LEU A 87 -8.91 0.58 -4.13
CA LEU A 87 -9.11 1.87 -4.81
C LEU A 87 -9.96 1.72 -6.07
N SER A 88 -11.09 2.41 -6.17
CA SER A 88 -11.93 2.35 -7.37
C SER A 88 -11.21 2.90 -8.61
N TRP A 89 -11.31 2.19 -9.74
CA TRP A 89 -10.76 2.66 -11.02
C TRP A 89 -11.50 3.91 -11.51
N ALA A 90 -12.81 4.00 -11.24
CA ALA A 90 -13.63 5.15 -11.62
C ALA A 90 -13.10 6.45 -11.00
N VAL A 91 -12.53 6.41 -9.79
CA VAL A 91 -12.03 7.62 -9.10
C VAL A 91 -10.90 8.31 -9.90
N GLY A 92 -10.14 7.57 -10.72
CA GLY A 92 -9.13 8.16 -11.61
C GLY A 92 -9.71 9.10 -12.67
N PHE A 93 -11.02 9.05 -12.94
CA PHE A 93 -11.73 9.93 -13.88
C PHE A 93 -12.47 11.08 -13.19
N MET A 94 -12.32 11.26 -11.88
CA MET A 94 -13.01 12.33 -11.15
C MET A 94 -12.61 13.72 -11.65
N GLU A 95 -11.33 13.95 -11.95
CA GLU A 95 -10.87 15.22 -12.53
C GLU A 95 -11.51 15.49 -13.90
N LEU A 96 -11.72 14.45 -14.70
CA LEU A 96 -12.41 14.56 -15.98
C LEU A 96 -13.89 14.89 -15.79
N ALA A 97 -14.53 14.29 -14.79
CA ALA A 97 -15.93 14.55 -14.45
C ALA A 97 -16.13 15.99 -13.97
N ASN A 98 -15.20 16.49 -13.14
CA ASN A 98 -15.21 17.88 -12.68
C ASN A 98 -15.02 18.86 -13.84
N ALA A 99 -14.18 18.53 -14.82
CA ALA A 99 -14.00 19.31 -16.05
C ALA A 99 -15.23 19.36 -16.97
N GLY A 100 -16.26 18.54 -16.69
CA GLY A 100 -17.49 18.47 -17.46
C GLY A 100 -18.33 19.75 -17.40
N ASP A 101 -18.02 20.66 -16.46
CA ASP A 101 -18.61 21.99 -16.34
C ASP A 101 -18.12 22.98 -17.43
N PHE A 102 -17.23 22.56 -18.32
CA PHE A 102 -16.70 23.37 -19.43
C PHE A 102 -17.76 24.16 -20.19
N ALA A 103 -18.83 23.48 -20.64
CA ALA A 103 -19.88 24.14 -21.41
C ALA A 103 -20.63 25.18 -20.56
N ALA A 104 -20.82 24.92 -19.26
CA ALA A 104 -21.47 25.79 -18.30
C ALA A 104 -20.64 27.04 -17.95
N ASN A 105 -19.32 26.98 -18.09
CA ASN A 105 -18.44 28.11 -17.77
C ASN A 105 -18.00 28.90 -19.02
N VAL A 106 -17.96 28.28 -20.21
CA VAL A 106 -17.45 28.90 -21.44
C VAL A 106 -18.55 29.40 -22.39
N TRP A 107 -19.68 28.70 -22.47
CA TRP A 107 -20.74 28.99 -23.44
C TRP A 107 -22.07 29.39 -22.79
N ASN A 108 -22.00 29.95 -21.59
CA ASN A 108 -23.15 30.39 -20.82
C ASN A 108 -23.60 31.81 -21.23
N ASP A 109 -23.72 32.05 -22.53
CA ASP A 109 -24.30 33.27 -23.08
C ASP A 109 -25.82 33.11 -23.17
N ILE A 110 -26.58 34.17 -22.87
CA ILE A 110 -28.06 34.13 -22.94
C ILE A 110 -28.51 34.74 -24.30
N PRO A 111 -29.30 34.02 -25.12
CA PRO A 111 -29.81 32.66 -24.94
C PRO A 111 -28.74 31.59 -25.20
N ILE A 112 -28.80 30.49 -24.42
CA ILE A 112 -27.78 29.44 -24.46
C ILE A 112 -27.87 28.66 -25.80
N PRO A 113 -26.77 28.50 -26.54
CA PRO A 113 -26.76 27.70 -27.76
C PRO A 113 -27.15 26.24 -27.49
N ILE A 114 -27.92 25.62 -28.40
CA ILE A 114 -28.43 24.24 -28.23
C ILE A 114 -27.29 23.24 -28.02
N TYR A 115 -26.18 23.37 -28.75
CA TYR A 115 -25.02 22.49 -28.58
C TYR A 115 -24.43 22.60 -27.17
N ALA A 116 -24.41 23.81 -26.57
CA ALA A 116 -23.91 24.04 -25.23
C ALA A 116 -24.84 23.39 -24.19
N ILE A 117 -26.17 23.48 -24.38
CA ILE A 117 -27.15 22.79 -23.54
C ILE A 117 -26.91 21.27 -23.53
N VAL A 118 -26.66 20.67 -24.70
CA VAL A 118 -26.39 19.23 -24.80
C VAL A 118 -25.11 18.86 -24.04
N PHE A 119 -24.01 19.62 -24.22
CA PHE A 119 -22.77 19.36 -23.49
C PHE A 119 -22.90 19.58 -21.99
N MET A 120 -23.62 20.62 -21.56
CA MET A 120 -23.94 20.87 -20.14
C MET A 120 -24.73 19.70 -19.55
N ALA A 121 -25.77 19.22 -20.22
CA ALA A 121 -26.58 18.09 -19.74
C ALA A 121 -25.73 16.82 -19.58
N VAL A 122 -24.86 16.52 -20.55
CA VAL A 122 -23.95 15.37 -20.48
C VAL A 122 -22.93 15.54 -19.34
N GLY A 123 -22.27 16.70 -19.25
CA GLY A 123 -21.28 16.99 -18.22
C GLY A 123 -21.86 16.92 -16.81
N GLY A 124 -23.01 17.55 -16.58
CA GLY A 124 -23.74 17.51 -15.31
C GLY A 124 -24.17 16.09 -14.93
N ALA A 125 -24.69 15.30 -15.88
CA ALA A 125 -25.05 13.91 -15.63
C ALA A 125 -23.84 13.03 -15.26
N VAL A 126 -22.72 13.18 -15.98
CA VAL A 126 -21.47 12.46 -15.69
C VAL A 126 -20.95 12.83 -14.29
N ALA A 127 -20.91 14.11 -13.95
CA ALA A 127 -20.51 14.56 -12.60
C ALA A 127 -21.42 13.95 -11.51
N GLY A 128 -22.74 13.95 -11.74
CA GLY A 128 -23.70 13.32 -10.84
C GLY A 128 -23.45 11.83 -10.62
N ILE A 129 -23.24 11.05 -11.69
CA ILE A 129 -22.94 9.61 -11.62
C ILE A 129 -21.60 9.37 -10.90
N MET A 130 -20.60 10.17 -11.22
CA MET A 130 -19.25 10.04 -10.65
C MET A 130 -19.22 10.36 -9.15
N SER A 131 -20.08 11.26 -8.67
CA SER A 131 -20.24 11.50 -7.23
C SER A 131 -20.63 10.23 -6.47
N ILE A 132 -21.49 9.37 -7.05
CA ILE A 132 -21.90 8.10 -6.43
C ILE A 132 -20.68 7.17 -6.26
N PHE A 133 -19.84 7.07 -7.29
CA PHE A 133 -18.61 6.27 -7.22
C PHE A 133 -17.61 6.84 -6.21
N ALA A 134 -17.49 8.16 -6.11
CA ALA A 134 -16.66 8.81 -5.11
C ALA A 134 -17.14 8.48 -3.68
N PHE A 135 -18.43 8.61 -3.37
CA PHE A 135 -18.95 8.25 -2.04
C PHE A 135 -18.82 6.76 -1.72
N GLN A 136 -18.96 5.89 -2.72
CA GLN A 136 -18.71 4.46 -2.54
C GLN A 136 -17.24 4.17 -2.21
N ASP A 137 -16.30 4.84 -2.89
CA ASP A 137 -14.87 4.68 -2.61
C ASP A 137 -14.47 5.30 -1.27
N ALA A 138 -15.02 6.48 -0.93
CA ALA A 138 -14.87 7.10 0.38
C ALA A 138 -15.32 6.16 1.51
N ARG A 139 -16.43 5.44 1.32
CA ARG A 139 -16.92 4.45 2.29
C ARG A 139 -15.94 3.28 2.44
N ARG A 140 -15.31 2.81 1.36
CA ARG A 140 -14.27 1.77 1.40
C ARG A 140 -13.01 2.28 2.12
N ALA A 141 -12.59 3.50 1.84
CA ALA A 141 -11.46 4.15 2.50
C ALA A 141 -11.73 4.36 4.01
N CYS A 142 -12.94 4.77 4.39
CA CYS A 142 -13.36 4.90 5.79
C CYS A 142 -13.23 3.59 6.56
N HIS A 143 -13.52 2.46 5.92
CA HIS A 143 -13.35 1.15 6.53
C HIS A 143 -11.88 0.86 6.84
N ASN A 144 -10.98 1.10 5.88
CA ASN A 144 -9.53 1.01 6.08
C ASN A 144 -9.04 1.97 7.18
N VAL A 145 -9.54 3.22 7.19
CA VAL A 145 -9.20 4.22 8.22
C VAL A 145 -9.64 3.77 9.61
N TRP A 146 -10.84 3.20 9.75
CA TRP A 146 -11.33 2.71 11.03
C TRP A 146 -10.50 1.53 11.54
N TYR A 147 -10.19 0.58 10.65
CA TYR A 147 -9.26 -0.53 10.92
C TYR A 147 -7.91 0.00 11.43
N LEU A 148 -7.28 0.92 10.70
CA LEU A 148 -5.97 1.47 11.05
C LEU A 148 -6.00 2.26 12.37
N ARG A 149 -7.09 2.97 12.68
CA ARG A 149 -7.27 3.66 13.97
C ARG A 149 -7.41 2.68 15.14
N LYS A 150 -8.18 1.60 14.95
CA LYS A 150 -8.33 0.53 15.95
C LYS A 150 -6.97 -0.14 16.21
N GLN A 151 -6.25 -0.50 15.15
CA GLN A 151 -4.91 -1.06 15.23
C GLN A 151 -3.95 -0.11 15.96
N ARG A 152 -3.98 1.19 15.63
CA ARG A 152 -3.15 2.21 16.27
C ARG A 152 -3.41 2.32 17.77
N LYS A 153 -4.68 2.30 18.17
CA LYS A 153 -5.08 2.37 19.58
C LYS A 153 -4.51 1.19 20.35
N ALA A 154 -4.69 -0.03 19.84
CA ALA A 154 -4.14 -1.24 20.45
C ALA A 154 -2.60 -1.20 20.56
N LEU A 155 -1.90 -0.76 19.52
CA LEU A 155 -0.44 -0.63 19.52
C LEU A 155 0.05 0.43 20.52
N LEU A 156 -0.68 1.54 20.68
CA LEU A 156 -0.33 2.58 21.66
C LEU A 156 -0.57 2.11 23.10
N GLU A 157 -1.59 1.30 23.33
CA GLU A 157 -1.84 0.66 24.62
C GLU A 157 -0.71 -0.33 24.95
N GLU A 158 -0.35 -1.22 24.02
CA GLU A 158 0.76 -2.17 24.20
C GLU A 158 2.11 -1.45 24.40
N ARG A 159 2.37 -0.37 23.66
CA ARG A 159 3.57 0.45 23.84
C ARG A 159 3.66 1.01 25.26
N ARG A 160 2.56 1.56 25.79
CA ARG A 160 2.51 2.08 27.16
C ARG A 160 2.78 0.98 28.18
N GLU A 161 2.20 -0.21 27.98
CA GLU A 161 2.44 -1.35 28.87
C GLU A 161 3.92 -1.77 28.86
N ARG A 162 4.56 -1.82 27.68
CA ARG A 162 6.00 -2.14 27.58
C ARG A 162 6.89 -1.05 28.17
N GLU A 163 6.54 0.22 28.02
CA GLU A 163 7.25 1.34 28.66
C GLU A 163 7.23 1.24 30.18
N LEU A 164 6.08 0.86 30.76
CA LEU A 164 5.96 0.65 32.21
C LEU A 164 6.90 -0.45 32.73
N VAL A 165 7.12 -1.49 31.92
CA VAL A 165 8.03 -2.60 32.24
C VAL A 165 9.46 -2.34 31.72
N ARG A 166 9.74 -1.16 31.15
CA ARG A 166 11.02 -0.79 30.52
C ARG A 166 11.51 -1.80 29.47
N ALA A 167 10.58 -2.43 28.77
CA ALA A 167 10.88 -3.33 27.66
C ALA A 167 11.15 -2.54 26.37
N ALA A 168 11.84 -3.17 25.41
CA ALA A 168 12.10 -2.56 24.10
C ALA A 168 10.80 -2.31 23.32
N THR A 169 10.71 -1.14 22.67
CA THR A 169 9.54 -0.68 21.91
C THR A 169 9.79 -0.48 20.42
N LEU A 170 11.02 -0.70 19.93
CA LEU A 170 11.40 -0.39 18.56
C LEU A 170 10.50 -1.08 17.52
N ASP A 171 10.11 -2.33 17.77
CA ASP A 171 9.18 -3.08 16.93
C ASP A 171 7.81 -2.39 16.82
N LEU A 172 7.23 -1.99 17.96
CA LEU A 172 5.98 -1.23 18.02
C LEU A 172 6.10 0.13 17.34
N ASP A 173 7.20 0.85 17.56
CA ASP A 173 7.45 2.17 17.00
C ASP A 173 7.52 2.11 15.46
N VAL A 174 8.16 1.07 14.92
CA VAL A 174 8.20 0.80 13.48
C VAL A 174 6.81 0.55 12.92
N ILE A 175 6.00 -0.29 13.57
CA ILE A 175 4.62 -0.57 13.14
C ILE A 175 3.76 0.69 13.23
N LEU A 176 3.89 1.47 14.32
CA LEU A 176 3.17 2.73 14.53
C LEU A 176 3.51 3.77 13.46
N ALA A 177 4.77 3.81 13.01
CA ALA A 177 5.23 4.71 11.95
C ALA A 177 4.72 4.31 10.56
N ILE A 178 4.54 3.01 10.30
CA ILE A 178 3.90 2.51 9.08
C ILE A 178 2.40 2.77 9.12
N ASN A 179 1.75 2.42 10.24
CA ASN A 179 0.33 2.66 10.47
C ASN A 179 -0.01 4.15 10.32
N PHE A 180 0.82 5.07 10.82
CA PHE A 180 0.64 6.51 10.63
C PHE A 180 0.62 6.89 9.14
N ARG A 181 1.56 6.37 8.36
CA ARG A 181 1.65 6.62 6.93
C ARG A 181 0.46 6.01 6.16
N GLU A 182 0.11 4.76 6.45
CA GLU A 182 -1.05 4.09 5.87
C GLU A 182 -2.34 4.85 6.19
N LEU A 183 -2.53 5.24 7.45
CA LEU A 183 -3.69 5.98 7.92
C LEU A 183 -3.80 7.33 7.23
N GLY A 184 -2.71 8.09 7.16
CA GLY A 184 -2.71 9.39 6.50
C GLY A 184 -2.95 9.28 5.00
N THR A 185 -2.44 8.23 4.35
CA THR A 185 -2.70 8.00 2.91
C THR A 185 -4.17 7.64 2.65
N GLU A 186 -4.75 6.71 3.42
CA GLU A 186 -6.17 6.35 3.27
C GLU A 186 -7.10 7.50 3.69
N LEU A 187 -6.70 8.31 4.67
CA LEU A 187 -7.50 9.44 5.13
C LEU A 187 -7.41 10.63 4.16
N ILE A 188 -6.21 11.12 3.85
CA ILE A 188 -6.00 12.35 3.08
C ILE A 188 -6.16 12.08 1.59
N SER A 189 -5.36 11.14 1.05
CA SER A 189 -5.29 10.88 -0.39
C SER A 189 -6.43 10.03 -0.94
N ARG A 190 -7.39 9.64 -0.10
CA ARG A 190 -8.54 8.84 -0.53
C ARG A 190 -9.85 9.30 0.10
N CYS A 191 -10.04 9.12 1.41
CA CYS A 191 -11.32 9.46 2.06
C CYS A 191 -11.67 10.95 1.92
N ILE A 192 -10.79 11.86 2.32
CA ILE A 192 -11.03 13.31 2.23
C ILE A 192 -11.14 13.74 0.76
N MET A 193 -10.27 13.22 -0.11
CA MET A 193 -10.32 13.46 -1.55
C MET A 193 -11.70 13.11 -2.13
N ASP A 194 -12.15 11.87 -1.94
CA ASP A 194 -13.39 11.37 -2.50
C ASP A 194 -14.62 12.12 -1.96
N LEU A 195 -14.60 12.51 -0.68
CA LEU A 195 -15.65 13.32 -0.08
C LEU A 195 -15.69 14.73 -0.68
N LEU A 196 -14.54 15.40 -0.80
CA LEU A 196 -14.45 16.76 -1.35
C LEU A 196 -14.78 16.79 -2.85
N MET A 197 -14.21 15.87 -3.63
CA MET A 197 -14.47 15.77 -5.07
C MET A 197 -15.89 15.28 -5.34
N GLY A 198 -16.42 14.33 -4.56
CA GLY A 198 -17.81 13.86 -4.69
C GLY A 198 -18.82 14.96 -4.37
N PHE A 199 -18.57 15.76 -3.32
CA PHE A 199 -19.39 16.93 -3.00
C PHE A 199 -19.28 18.01 -4.08
N GLY A 200 -18.06 18.32 -4.55
CA GLY A 200 -17.84 19.24 -5.68
C GLY A 200 -18.60 18.81 -6.93
N ALA A 201 -18.58 17.52 -7.26
CA ALA A 201 -19.30 16.96 -8.41
C ALA A 201 -20.84 17.10 -8.28
N ILE A 202 -21.41 16.98 -7.07
CA ILE A 202 -22.83 17.28 -6.83
C ILE A 202 -23.12 18.76 -7.10
N LEU A 203 -22.29 19.66 -6.57
CA LEU A 203 -22.48 21.11 -6.76
C LEU A 203 -22.38 21.50 -8.23
N ILE A 204 -21.41 20.94 -8.95
CA ILE A 204 -21.24 21.11 -10.40
C ILE A 204 -22.47 20.60 -11.15
N CYS A 205 -22.97 19.40 -10.81
CA CYS A 205 -24.17 18.84 -11.41
C CYS A 205 -25.39 19.77 -11.22
N ILE A 206 -25.66 20.21 -9.98
CA ILE A 206 -26.76 21.13 -9.67
C ILE A 206 -26.59 22.45 -10.41
N GLY A 207 -25.40 23.06 -10.36
CA GLY A 207 -25.10 24.32 -11.05
C GLY A 207 -25.32 24.20 -12.55
N THR A 208 -24.85 23.12 -13.17
CA THR A 208 -24.99 22.90 -14.61
C THR A 208 -26.45 22.78 -15.04
N TYR A 209 -27.29 22.09 -14.25
CA TYR A 209 -28.74 22.03 -14.55
C TYR A 209 -29.44 23.37 -14.31
N LEU A 210 -29.02 24.15 -13.31
CA LEU A 210 -29.52 25.51 -13.11
C LEU A 210 -29.14 26.45 -14.27
N ALA A 211 -27.94 26.29 -14.83
CA ALA A 211 -27.48 27.05 -16.01
C ALA A 211 -28.43 26.83 -17.20
N ILE A 212 -28.82 25.59 -17.48
CA ILE A 212 -29.73 25.24 -18.57
C ILE A 212 -31.10 25.94 -18.42
N GLY A 213 -31.58 26.11 -17.20
CA GLY A 213 -32.84 26.82 -16.89
C GLY A 213 -32.71 28.35 -16.75
N GLY A 214 -31.53 28.91 -16.98
CA GLY A 214 -31.06 30.23 -16.53
C GLY A 214 -31.63 31.48 -17.20
N ALA A 215 -32.88 31.47 -17.67
CA ALA A 215 -33.52 32.69 -18.21
C ALA A 215 -33.73 33.80 -17.15
N ILE A 216 -33.57 33.47 -15.86
CA ILE A 216 -33.72 34.39 -14.72
C ILE A 216 -32.32 34.82 -14.22
N PRO A 217 -31.99 36.13 -14.15
CA PRO A 217 -30.66 36.61 -13.77
C PRO A 217 -30.13 36.13 -12.41
N SER A 218 -31.01 35.92 -11.43
CA SER A 218 -30.63 35.40 -10.11
C SER A 218 -30.24 33.92 -10.15
N VAL A 219 -30.91 33.12 -10.98
CA VAL A 219 -30.59 31.70 -11.20
C VAL A 219 -29.26 31.56 -11.95
N TYR A 220 -29.01 32.46 -12.91
CA TYR A 220 -27.73 32.55 -13.63
C TYR A 220 -26.56 32.86 -12.69
N LEU A 221 -26.71 33.86 -11.81
CA LEU A 221 -25.67 34.22 -10.84
C LEU A 221 -25.42 33.09 -9.83
N ALA A 222 -26.49 32.46 -9.33
CA ALA A 222 -26.39 31.32 -8.42
C ALA A 222 -25.69 30.13 -9.10
N SER A 223 -26.01 29.86 -10.37
CA SER A 223 -25.37 28.82 -11.17
C SER A 223 -23.86 29.06 -11.30
N ASN A 224 -23.42 30.23 -11.76
CA ASN A 224 -22.00 30.53 -11.94
C ASN A 224 -21.21 30.52 -10.61
N LEU A 225 -21.85 30.95 -9.52
CA LEU A 225 -21.23 30.86 -8.19
C LEU A 225 -21.06 29.40 -7.74
N LEU A 226 -22.09 28.57 -7.97
CA LEU A 226 -22.13 27.18 -7.52
C LEU A 226 -21.25 26.26 -8.38
N SER A 227 -21.30 26.36 -9.71
CA SER A 227 -20.49 25.55 -10.62
C SER A 227 -19.05 26.06 -10.72
N GLY A 228 -18.85 27.38 -10.77
CA GLY A 228 -17.53 27.96 -11.01
C GLY A 228 -16.65 28.08 -9.78
N TYR A 229 -17.16 28.60 -8.67
CA TYR A 229 -16.33 28.95 -7.50
C TYR A 229 -16.53 27.98 -6.33
N VAL A 230 -17.77 27.82 -5.85
CA VAL A 230 -18.07 27.01 -4.66
C VAL A 230 -17.85 25.52 -4.95
N GLY A 231 -18.23 25.03 -6.13
CA GLY A 231 -18.00 23.64 -6.55
C GLY A 231 -16.52 23.28 -6.71
N ASN A 232 -15.68 24.24 -7.13
CA ASN A 232 -14.25 24.03 -7.37
C ASN A 232 -13.35 24.29 -6.15
N THR A 233 -13.85 25.02 -5.14
CA THR A 233 -13.11 25.31 -3.90
C THR A 233 -12.67 24.04 -3.13
N PRO A 234 -13.53 23.00 -2.96
CA PRO A 234 -13.12 21.72 -2.36
C PRO A 234 -11.89 21.09 -3.03
N ILE A 235 -11.80 21.16 -4.36
CA ILE A 235 -10.69 20.59 -5.15
C ILE A 235 -9.40 21.37 -4.87
N ALA A 236 -9.47 22.70 -4.82
CA ALA A 236 -8.31 23.54 -4.51
C ALA A 236 -7.77 23.30 -3.10
N ILE A 237 -8.66 23.19 -2.10
CA ILE A 237 -8.29 22.88 -0.72
C ILE A 237 -7.62 21.49 -0.65
N PHE A 238 -8.22 20.49 -1.30
CA PHE A 238 -7.65 19.15 -1.39
C PHE A 238 -6.24 19.17 -2.01
N GLY A 239 -6.06 19.91 -3.11
CA GLY A 239 -4.78 20.02 -3.81
C GLY A 239 -3.63 20.43 -2.89
N LEU A 240 -3.87 21.37 -1.98
CA LEU A 240 -2.89 21.82 -1.00
C LEU A 240 -2.53 20.72 0.01
N PHE A 241 -3.54 20.10 0.64
CA PHE A 241 -3.30 19.04 1.63
C PHE A 241 -2.62 17.82 1.01
N ASN A 242 -3.05 17.41 -0.19
CA ASN A 242 -2.46 16.27 -0.88
C ASN A 242 -1.01 16.54 -1.28
N PHE A 243 -0.67 17.76 -1.69
CA PHE A 243 0.73 18.11 -1.96
C PHE A 243 1.59 18.11 -0.71
N SER A 244 1.13 18.71 0.39
CA SER A 244 1.86 18.65 1.67
C SER A 244 2.09 17.20 2.11
N TRP A 245 1.08 16.34 1.96
CA TRP A 245 1.21 14.92 2.24
C TRP A 245 2.20 14.23 1.28
N ALA A 246 2.16 14.54 -0.02
CA ALA A 246 3.08 13.99 -1.01
C ALA A 246 4.54 14.37 -0.72
N VAL A 247 4.81 15.60 -0.28
CA VAL A 247 6.15 16.05 0.18
C VAL A 247 6.61 15.22 1.38
N PHE A 248 5.74 15.03 2.38
CA PHE A 248 6.05 14.19 3.53
C PHE A 248 6.40 12.75 3.11
N ILE A 249 5.60 12.13 2.24
CA ILE A 249 5.85 10.77 1.73
C ILE A 249 7.16 10.70 0.94
N PHE A 250 7.46 11.71 0.13
CA PHE A 250 8.72 11.79 -0.62
C PHE A 250 9.93 11.83 0.32
N CYS A 251 9.89 12.68 1.34
CA CYS A 251 10.95 12.79 2.35
C CYS A 251 11.14 11.48 3.11
N LYS A 252 10.04 10.85 3.58
CA LYS A 252 10.10 9.54 4.24
C LYS A 252 10.72 8.47 3.33
N ALA A 253 10.32 8.41 2.06
CA ALA A 253 10.89 7.48 1.10
C ALA A 253 12.39 7.74 0.86
N GLN A 254 12.82 9.01 0.87
CA GLN A 254 14.24 9.34 0.77
C GLN A 254 15.02 8.88 2.00
N SER A 255 14.47 9.02 3.21
CA SER A 255 15.08 8.49 4.44
C SER A 255 15.24 6.97 4.37
N HIS A 256 14.24 6.24 3.87
CA HIS A 256 14.34 4.79 3.70
C HIS A 256 15.54 4.39 2.82
N VAL A 257 15.81 5.13 1.73
CA VAL A 257 16.96 4.85 0.84
C VAL A 257 18.28 5.11 1.54
N THR A 258 18.38 6.25 2.23
CA THR A 258 19.62 6.68 2.89
C THR A 258 19.96 5.76 4.05
N GLU A 259 19.01 5.51 4.95
CA GLU A 259 19.26 4.78 6.19
C GLU A 259 19.39 3.27 5.96
N SER A 260 18.63 2.67 5.03
CA SER A 260 18.84 1.26 4.69
C SER A 260 20.24 1.01 4.09
N ARG A 261 20.72 1.91 3.22
CA ARG A 261 22.08 1.79 2.65
C ARG A 261 23.17 1.94 3.71
N ARG A 262 22.96 2.82 4.69
CA ARG A 262 23.91 3.06 5.78
C ARG A 262 23.98 1.89 6.75
N LEU A 263 22.84 1.39 7.20
CA LEU A 263 22.76 0.36 8.23
C LEU A 263 23.10 -1.05 7.70
N LEU A 264 22.66 -1.38 6.48
CA LEU A 264 22.77 -2.74 5.93
C LEU A 264 23.89 -2.91 4.91
N GLY A 265 24.48 -1.82 4.42
CA GLY A 265 25.44 -1.86 3.33
C GLY A 265 24.84 -2.30 1.99
N PRO A 266 25.66 -2.67 0.99
CA PRO A 266 25.19 -3.12 -0.31
C PRO A 266 24.68 -4.58 -0.24
N CYS A 267 23.37 -4.77 -0.21
CA CYS A 267 22.73 -6.08 -0.29
C CYS A 267 21.45 -6.06 -1.16
N THR A 268 20.90 -7.24 -1.46
CA THR A 268 19.69 -7.36 -2.30
C THR A 268 18.48 -6.70 -1.66
N ALA A 269 18.27 -6.87 -0.35
CA ALA A 269 17.21 -6.18 0.39
C ALA A 269 17.27 -4.64 0.24
N VAL A 270 18.46 -4.02 0.33
CA VAL A 270 18.60 -2.55 0.13
C VAL A 270 18.22 -2.13 -1.28
N ARG A 271 18.54 -2.94 -2.29
CA ARG A 271 18.12 -2.69 -3.68
C ARG A 271 16.59 -2.75 -3.83
N LEU A 272 15.92 -3.69 -3.15
CA LEU A 272 14.45 -3.79 -3.14
C LEU A 272 13.79 -2.61 -2.42
N VAL A 273 14.31 -2.21 -1.25
CA VAL A 273 13.87 -0.99 -0.53
C VAL A 273 14.03 0.24 -1.42
N LYS A 274 15.20 0.40 -2.06
CA LYS A 274 15.47 1.51 -2.99
C LYS A 274 14.50 1.50 -4.17
N ARG A 275 14.25 0.35 -4.80
CA ARG A 275 13.30 0.22 -5.92
C ARG A 275 11.91 0.69 -5.52
N ARG A 276 11.41 0.24 -4.37
CA ARG A 276 10.13 0.66 -3.82
C ARG A 276 10.10 2.17 -3.54
N ALA A 277 11.10 2.68 -2.80
CA ALA A 277 11.17 4.08 -2.43
C ALA A 277 11.19 5.00 -3.66
N ARG A 278 11.93 4.65 -4.72
CA ARG A 278 11.93 5.41 -5.98
C ARG A 278 10.57 5.43 -6.66
N ARG A 279 9.85 4.30 -6.70
CA ARG A 279 8.48 4.26 -7.26
C ARG A 279 7.53 5.16 -6.46
N VAL A 280 7.62 5.14 -5.14
CA VAL A 280 6.83 6.01 -4.24
C VAL A 280 7.17 7.48 -4.45
N GLN A 281 8.45 7.82 -4.63
CA GLN A 281 8.90 9.19 -4.91
C GLN A 281 8.36 9.72 -6.23
N VAL A 282 8.48 8.94 -7.31
CA VAL A 282 7.93 9.31 -8.63
C VAL A 282 6.42 9.53 -8.54
N PHE A 283 5.70 8.61 -7.89
CA PHE A 283 4.27 8.77 -7.64
C PHE A 283 3.96 10.05 -6.87
N SER A 284 4.71 10.33 -5.80
CA SER A 284 4.48 11.51 -4.94
C SER A 284 4.69 12.82 -5.71
N ILE A 285 5.71 12.88 -6.59
CA ILE A 285 5.96 14.05 -7.43
C ILE A 285 4.81 14.28 -8.41
N ILE A 286 4.42 13.24 -9.16
CA ILE A 286 3.36 13.36 -10.18
C ILE A 286 2.02 13.67 -9.50
N ASN A 287 1.64 12.92 -8.46
CA ASN A 287 0.38 13.11 -7.77
C ASN A 287 0.30 14.46 -7.04
N GLY A 288 1.37 14.86 -6.36
CA GLY A 288 1.41 16.14 -5.64
C GLY A 288 1.35 17.33 -6.60
N THR A 289 2.13 17.32 -7.69
CA THR A 289 2.12 18.42 -8.66
C THR A 289 0.79 18.50 -9.42
N ALA A 290 0.26 17.35 -9.85
CA ALA A 290 -1.06 17.29 -10.51
C ALA A 290 -2.17 17.83 -9.60
N ALA A 291 -2.13 17.54 -8.29
CA ALA A 291 -3.15 18.00 -7.34
C ALA A 291 -3.12 19.53 -7.13
N ILE A 292 -1.94 20.16 -7.00
CA ILE A 292 -1.84 21.62 -6.94
C ILE A 292 -2.28 22.26 -8.27
N LEU A 293 -1.77 21.75 -9.39
CA LEU A 293 -2.11 22.30 -10.71
C LEU A 293 -3.61 22.14 -10.99
N GLY A 294 -4.21 21.02 -10.61
CA GLY A 294 -5.65 20.78 -10.68
C GLY A 294 -6.44 21.78 -9.84
N GLY A 295 -6.02 22.00 -8.59
CA GLY A 295 -6.64 22.98 -7.70
C GLY A 295 -6.51 24.43 -8.20
N VAL A 296 -5.39 24.81 -8.80
CA VAL A 296 -5.23 26.15 -9.41
C VAL A 296 -6.05 26.27 -10.69
N ALA A 297 -6.01 25.24 -11.54
CA ALA A 297 -6.75 25.21 -12.79
C ALA A 297 -8.26 25.27 -12.55
N SER A 298 -8.79 24.53 -11.57
CA SER A 298 -10.22 24.54 -11.23
C SER A 298 -10.75 25.90 -10.77
N MET A 299 -9.89 26.76 -10.21
CA MET A 299 -10.27 28.13 -9.87
C MET A 299 -10.22 29.06 -11.09
N ILE A 300 -9.32 28.79 -12.03
CA ILE A 300 -9.19 29.57 -13.27
C ILE A 300 -10.34 29.26 -14.23
N THR A 301 -10.79 28.01 -14.30
CA THR A 301 -11.87 27.55 -15.19
C THR A 301 -13.20 28.26 -14.96
N ALA A 302 -13.41 28.82 -13.76
CA ALA A 302 -14.55 29.66 -13.43
C ALA A 302 -14.64 30.95 -14.27
N THR A 303 -13.52 31.44 -14.80
CA THR A 303 -13.46 32.73 -15.52
C THR A 303 -12.75 32.66 -16.87
N ARG A 304 -11.92 31.64 -17.10
CA ARG A 304 -11.05 31.58 -18.28
C ARG A 304 -11.01 30.17 -18.88
N TRP A 305 -11.39 30.07 -20.15
CA TRP A 305 -11.44 28.81 -20.89
C TRP A 305 -10.07 28.08 -21.01
N TRP A 306 -8.96 28.81 -21.00
CA TRP A 306 -7.63 28.18 -21.07
C TRP A 306 -7.27 27.40 -19.79
N GLY A 307 -8.00 27.59 -18.69
CA GLY A 307 -7.86 26.76 -17.49
C GLY A 307 -8.09 25.28 -17.79
N TYR A 308 -9.01 24.95 -18.70
CA TYR A 308 -9.27 23.57 -19.13
C TYR A 308 -8.12 22.95 -19.93
N VAL A 309 -7.33 23.77 -20.63
CA VAL A 309 -6.11 23.31 -21.31
C VAL A 309 -5.08 22.84 -20.29
N ILE A 310 -4.94 23.56 -19.16
CA ILE A 310 -4.06 23.15 -18.05
C ILE A 310 -4.59 21.90 -17.36
N LEU A 311 -5.90 21.70 -17.32
CA LEU A 311 -6.52 20.56 -16.65
C LEU A 311 -6.33 19.24 -17.44
N THR A 312 -6.05 19.31 -18.74
CA THR A 312 -5.79 18.12 -19.58
C THR A 312 -4.62 17.25 -19.06
N PRO A 313 -3.39 17.77 -18.84
CA PRO A 313 -2.31 16.97 -18.25
C PRO A 313 -2.60 16.53 -16.81
N VAL A 314 -3.43 17.28 -16.06
CA VAL A 314 -3.87 16.89 -14.71
C VAL A 314 -4.76 15.64 -14.77
N ILE A 315 -5.74 15.59 -15.69
CA ILE A 315 -6.60 14.43 -15.90
C ILE A 315 -5.76 13.19 -16.26
N VAL A 316 -4.84 13.33 -17.22
CA VAL A 316 -3.96 12.22 -17.65
C VAL A 316 -3.12 11.73 -16.48
N SER A 317 -2.57 12.65 -15.68
CA SER A 317 -1.79 12.32 -14.48
C SER A 317 -2.64 11.61 -13.42
N SER A 318 -3.90 12.02 -13.22
CA SER A 318 -4.82 11.39 -12.27
C SER A 318 -5.15 9.95 -12.65
N ILE A 319 -5.46 9.70 -13.93
CA ILE A 319 -5.71 8.35 -14.46
C ILE A 319 -4.45 7.47 -14.28
N PHE A 320 -3.28 8.01 -14.67
CA PHE A 320 -2.01 7.32 -14.51
C PHE A 320 -1.73 6.98 -13.04
N CYS A 321 -1.86 7.96 -12.14
CA CYS A 321 -1.65 7.77 -10.70
C CYS A 321 -2.60 6.73 -10.11
N ASN A 322 -3.87 6.69 -10.52
CA ASN A 322 -4.82 5.67 -10.07
C ASN A 322 -4.37 4.26 -10.48
N ILE A 323 -4.03 4.06 -11.76
CA ILE A 323 -3.54 2.78 -12.28
C ILE A 323 -2.23 2.37 -11.61
N TRP A 324 -1.30 3.31 -11.49
CA TRP A 324 0.01 3.09 -10.90
C TRP A 324 -0.09 2.76 -9.40
N TRP A 325 -0.98 3.44 -8.67
CA TRP A 325 -1.24 3.13 -7.26
C TRP A 325 -1.72 1.69 -7.10
N ARG A 326 -2.75 1.30 -7.87
CA ARG A 326 -3.34 -0.04 -7.83
C ARG A 326 -2.32 -1.12 -8.12
N ASN A 327 -1.50 -0.90 -9.14
CA ASN A 327 -0.63 -1.95 -9.68
C ASN A 327 0.77 -1.97 -9.07
N MET A 328 1.31 -0.86 -8.55
CA MET A 328 2.73 -0.73 -8.21
C MET A 328 3.02 -0.22 -6.80
N ILE A 329 2.13 0.57 -6.18
CA ILE A 329 2.40 1.25 -4.90
C ILE A 329 1.60 0.64 -3.76
N GLY A 330 0.28 0.60 -3.92
CA GLY A 330 -0.65 0.03 -2.95
C GLY A 330 -0.39 -1.46 -2.74
N TYR A 331 -0.72 -1.92 -1.54
CA TYR A 331 -0.61 -3.31 -1.14
C TYR A 331 -1.72 -3.67 -0.16
N THR A 332 -2.05 -4.95 -0.09
CA THR A 332 -2.96 -5.52 0.90
C THR A 332 -2.13 -6.25 1.96
N ARG A 333 -2.46 -6.09 3.25
CA ARG A 333 -1.80 -6.82 4.34
C ARG A 333 -2.80 -7.23 5.42
N SER A 334 -2.61 -8.41 6.01
CA SER A 334 -3.37 -8.87 7.18
C SER A 334 -2.71 -8.44 8.49
N GLU A 335 -3.45 -8.53 9.59
CA GLU A 335 -2.89 -8.54 10.94
C GLU A 335 -2.00 -9.78 11.15
N GLY A 336 -0.96 -9.62 11.98
CA GLY A 336 0.11 -10.60 12.16
C GLY A 336 1.44 -10.02 11.73
N HIS A 337 2.08 -9.27 12.63
CA HIS A 337 3.45 -8.84 12.42
C HIS A 337 4.36 -10.00 12.77
N THR A 338 5.18 -10.43 11.82
CA THR A 338 6.35 -11.26 12.15
C THR A 338 7.25 -10.46 13.10
N PRO A 339 7.98 -11.12 14.01
CA PRO A 339 8.96 -10.45 14.86
C PRO A 339 9.83 -9.52 14.01
N ILE A 340 9.95 -8.26 14.44
CA ILE A 340 10.67 -7.22 13.69
C ILE A 340 12.15 -7.30 14.06
N GLU A 341 12.76 -8.43 13.69
CA GLU A 341 14.20 -8.58 13.71
C GLU A 341 14.76 -8.29 12.32
N CYS A 342 15.81 -7.48 12.26
CA CYS A 342 16.40 -7.01 11.00
C CYS A 342 16.74 -8.17 10.03
N HIS A 343 17.37 -9.23 10.55
CA HIS A 343 17.75 -10.39 9.74
C HIS A 343 16.52 -11.16 9.20
N GLN A 344 15.49 -11.34 10.03
CA GLN A 344 14.24 -11.99 9.63
C GLN A 344 13.50 -11.17 8.56
N LEU A 345 13.53 -9.83 8.67
CA LEU A 345 12.94 -8.94 7.67
C LEU A 345 13.67 -9.00 6.32
N ILE A 346 15.00 -9.01 6.33
CA ILE A 346 15.81 -9.19 5.12
C ILE A 346 15.46 -10.51 4.45
N HIS A 347 15.51 -11.61 5.21
CA HIS A 347 15.21 -12.94 4.70
C HIS A 347 13.79 -13.02 4.13
N ALA A 348 12.79 -12.54 4.87
CA ALA A 348 11.40 -12.54 4.41
C ALA A 348 11.20 -11.70 3.14
N LEU A 349 11.89 -10.56 3.02
CA LEU A 349 11.80 -9.69 1.84
C LEU A 349 12.42 -10.35 0.61
N GLU A 350 13.60 -10.94 0.75
CA GLU A 350 14.29 -11.63 -0.34
C GLU A 350 13.53 -12.89 -0.78
N LEU A 351 12.93 -13.61 0.18
CA LEU A 351 12.07 -14.75 -0.10
C LEU A 351 10.80 -14.33 -0.84
N ALA A 352 10.15 -13.24 -0.44
CA ALA A 352 8.98 -12.71 -1.13
C ALA A 352 9.30 -12.26 -2.56
N ALA A 353 10.43 -11.57 -2.77
CA ALA A 353 10.89 -11.14 -4.09
C ALA A 353 11.22 -12.33 -5.00
N SER A 354 11.88 -13.35 -4.45
CA SER A 354 12.19 -14.58 -5.18
C SER A 354 10.91 -15.34 -5.57
N ALA A 355 9.93 -15.41 -4.67
CA ALA A 355 8.64 -16.03 -4.94
C ALA A 355 7.83 -15.28 -6.01
N GLU A 356 7.92 -13.95 -6.07
CA GLU A 356 7.32 -13.17 -7.16
C GLU A 356 7.93 -13.55 -8.52
N LEU A 357 9.26 -13.57 -8.64
CA LEU A 357 9.97 -13.91 -9.87
C LEU A 357 9.58 -15.32 -10.36
N SER A 358 9.63 -16.29 -9.46
CA SER A 358 9.28 -17.69 -9.73
C SER A 358 7.79 -17.92 -10.03
N SER A 359 6.89 -17.09 -9.52
CA SER A 359 5.45 -17.21 -9.80
C SER A 359 5.00 -16.48 -11.07
N SER A 360 5.87 -15.66 -11.66
CA SER A 360 5.57 -14.92 -12.89
C SER A 360 5.70 -15.74 -14.18
N GLY A 361 6.25 -16.97 -14.11
CA GLY A 361 6.31 -17.95 -15.19
C GLY A 361 5.11 -18.91 -15.19
N GLU A 362 4.84 -19.53 -16.36
CA GLU A 362 3.75 -20.51 -16.62
C GLU A 362 3.59 -21.62 -15.55
N VAL A 363 2.40 -22.24 -15.54
CA VAL A 363 1.77 -23.35 -14.77
C VAL A 363 2.61 -24.15 -13.72
N GLU A 364 3.92 -24.29 -13.87
CA GLU A 364 4.86 -24.91 -12.92
C GLU A 364 5.34 -24.00 -11.77
N ALA A 365 4.84 -22.76 -11.67
CA ALA A 365 5.19 -21.71 -10.69
C ALA A 365 5.48 -22.22 -9.26
N VAL A 366 4.71 -23.19 -8.77
CA VAL A 366 4.78 -23.74 -7.41
C VAL A 366 6.10 -24.41 -7.10
N ARG A 367 6.68 -25.14 -8.06
CA ARG A 367 7.97 -25.83 -7.90
C ARG A 367 9.15 -24.86 -7.89
N GLN A 368 8.98 -23.63 -8.37
CA GLN A 368 10.07 -22.67 -8.51
C GLN A 368 10.28 -21.80 -7.27
N TRP A 369 9.25 -21.59 -6.44
CA TRP A 369 9.40 -20.86 -5.16
C TRP A 369 9.30 -21.75 -3.91
N CYS A 370 8.77 -22.97 -4.07
CA CYS A 370 8.83 -24.04 -3.08
C CYS A 370 9.24 -25.35 -3.77
N PRO A 371 10.54 -25.59 -3.99
CA PRO A 371 11.02 -26.77 -4.70
C PRO A 371 10.67 -28.09 -3.99
N GLU A 372 10.61 -28.07 -2.66
CA GLU A 372 10.13 -29.18 -1.84
C GLU A 372 8.98 -28.70 -0.96
N LEU A 373 7.74 -29.12 -1.27
CA LEU A 373 6.63 -28.85 -0.37
C LEU A 373 6.85 -29.64 0.94
N PRO A 374 6.65 -29.00 2.10
CA PRO A 374 6.76 -29.70 3.37
C PRO A 374 5.84 -30.92 3.44
N ASN A 375 6.36 -32.00 4.02
CA ASN A 375 5.60 -33.25 4.21
C ASN A 375 4.87 -33.30 5.55
N SER A 376 5.25 -32.46 6.51
CA SER A 376 4.60 -32.36 7.81
C SER A 376 3.64 -31.17 7.86
N LEU A 377 2.53 -31.32 8.60
CA LEU A 377 1.59 -30.22 8.84
C LEU A 377 2.24 -29.08 9.62
N ALA A 378 3.14 -29.38 10.55
CA ALA A 378 3.82 -28.38 11.35
C ALA A 378 4.69 -27.44 10.48
N ASP A 379 5.46 -28.02 9.56
CA ASP A 379 6.32 -27.28 8.63
C ASP A 379 5.51 -26.55 7.56
N MET A 380 4.42 -27.17 7.09
CA MET A 380 3.49 -26.53 6.17
C MET A 380 2.83 -25.29 6.79
N LEU A 381 2.39 -25.38 8.04
CA LEU A 381 1.83 -24.23 8.76
C LEU A 381 2.89 -23.14 8.97
N SER A 382 4.13 -23.51 9.28
CA SER A 382 5.25 -22.56 9.38
C SER A 382 5.50 -21.84 8.04
N LEU A 383 5.50 -22.58 6.92
CA LEU A 383 5.62 -22.03 5.57
C LEU A 383 4.47 -21.04 5.28
N LEU A 384 3.23 -21.43 5.55
CA LEU A 384 2.06 -20.58 5.36
C LEU A 384 2.13 -19.31 6.22
N SER A 385 2.61 -19.40 7.46
CA SER A 385 2.81 -18.24 8.32
C SER A 385 3.92 -17.32 7.81
N CYS A 386 5.05 -17.88 7.36
CA CYS A 386 6.18 -17.13 6.80
C CYS A 386 5.76 -16.29 5.57
N HIS A 387 4.97 -16.90 4.68
CA HIS A 387 4.44 -16.24 3.49
C HIS A 387 3.14 -15.46 3.72
N SER A 388 2.66 -15.34 4.96
CA SER A 388 1.39 -14.68 5.31
C SER A 388 0.17 -15.24 4.56
N LEU A 389 0.13 -16.55 4.33
CA LEU A 389 -0.96 -17.29 3.68
C LEU A 389 -1.90 -17.98 4.70
N PHE A 390 -1.52 -18.02 5.97
CA PHE A 390 -2.28 -18.73 7.02
C PHE A 390 -3.75 -18.28 7.12
N HIS A 391 -4.03 -16.99 6.92
CA HIS A 391 -5.40 -16.46 6.94
C HIS A 391 -6.28 -17.02 5.81
N LEU A 392 -5.72 -17.23 4.61
CA LEU A 392 -6.43 -17.87 3.49
C LEU A 392 -6.64 -19.36 3.74
N PHE A 393 -5.65 -20.00 4.37
CA PHE A 393 -5.77 -21.39 4.79
C PHE A 393 -6.91 -21.57 5.79
N CYS A 394 -7.00 -20.73 6.82
CA CYS A 394 -8.11 -20.77 7.78
C CYS A 394 -9.48 -20.62 7.11
N LEU A 395 -9.61 -19.73 6.12
CA LEU A 395 -10.85 -19.60 5.34
C LEU A 395 -11.18 -20.88 4.57
N ALA A 396 -10.19 -21.49 3.91
CA ALA A 396 -10.39 -22.73 3.16
C ALA A 396 -10.76 -23.90 4.06
N VAL A 397 -10.17 -23.98 5.27
CA VAL A 397 -10.51 -25.00 6.27
C VAL A 397 -11.94 -24.84 6.76
N VAL A 398 -12.38 -23.62 7.06
CA VAL A 398 -13.74 -23.35 7.56
C VAL A 398 -14.81 -23.49 6.45
N ALA A 399 -14.42 -23.37 5.18
CA ALA A 399 -15.30 -23.66 4.06
C ALA A 399 -15.61 -25.17 3.93
N ASN A 400 -14.76 -26.04 4.47
CA ASN A 400 -15.03 -27.47 4.56
C ASN A 400 -15.90 -27.76 5.79
N GLN A 401 -17.12 -28.26 5.56
CA GLN A 401 -18.12 -28.44 6.61
C GLN A 401 -17.69 -29.44 7.69
N ASP A 402 -16.97 -30.50 7.32
CA ASP A 402 -16.53 -31.53 8.26
C ASP A 402 -15.41 -31.02 9.18
N LEU A 403 -14.43 -30.31 8.60
CA LEU A 403 -13.36 -29.65 9.35
C LEU A 403 -13.88 -28.53 10.24
N TYR A 404 -14.88 -27.77 9.75
CA TYR A 404 -15.53 -26.74 10.56
C TYR A 404 -16.21 -27.34 11.80
N GLN A 405 -16.95 -28.44 11.67
CA GLN A 405 -17.57 -29.10 12.83
C GLN A 405 -16.53 -29.63 13.82
N ALA A 406 -15.42 -30.17 13.32
CA ALA A 406 -14.30 -30.58 14.17
C ALA A 406 -13.69 -29.39 14.93
N LEU A 407 -13.45 -28.26 14.26
CA LEU A 407 -12.93 -27.04 14.89
C LEU A 407 -13.89 -26.46 15.94
N VAL A 408 -15.19 -26.44 15.63
CA VAL A 408 -16.24 -25.97 16.54
C VAL A 408 -16.30 -26.77 17.83
N SER A 409 -16.00 -28.07 17.74
CA SER A 409 -15.99 -28.96 18.91
C SER A 409 -14.78 -28.73 19.84
N HIS A 410 -13.71 -28.09 19.33
CA HIS A 410 -12.45 -27.90 20.04
C HIS A 410 -12.13 -26.43 20.41
N CYS A 411 -12.76 -25.45 19.75
CA CYS A 411 -12.52 -24.02 20.00
C CYS A 411 -13.67 -23.37 20.78
N THR A 412 -13.33 -22.42 21.65
CA THR A 412 -14.31 -21.52 22.27
C THR A 412 -14.88 -20.58 21.22
N LEU A 413 -16.15 -20.75 20.86
CA LEU A 413 -16.86 -19.92 19.89
C LEU A 413 -17.64 -18.80 20.56
N ASP A 414 -17.53 -17.60 19.99
CA ASP A 414 -18.61 -16.63 20.07
C ASP A 414 -19.56 -16.88 18.87
N VAL A 415 -20.84 -16.57 19.00
CA VAL A 415 -21.91 -17.00 18.08
C VAL A 415 -21.64 -16.57 16.62
N ASN A 416 -20.89 -15.49 16.42
CA ASN A 416 -20.58 -14.91 15.11
C ASN A 416 -19.09 -14.77 14.78
N ASP A 417 -18.20 -15.00 15.76
CA ASP A 417 -16.76 -14.74 15.63
C ASP A 417 -15.97 -16.00 15.97
N LEU A 418 -14.99 -16.33 15.12
CA LEU A 418 -14.08 -17.46 15.30
C LEU A 418 -12.63 -16.95 15.23
N ILE A 419 -11.84 -17.25 16.24
CA ILE A 419 -10.40 -16.95 16.27
C ILE A 419 -9.64 -18.26 16.13
N LEU A 420 -8.75 -18.33 15.14
CA LEU A 420 -7.94 -19.50 14.86
C LEU A 420 -6.45 -19.17 14.98
N THR A 421 -5.70 -20.06 15.60
CA THR A 421 -4.24 -20.04 15.70
C THR A 421 -3.62 -21.27 15.07
N THR A 422 -2.31 -21.26 14.84
CA THR A 422 -1.59 -22.45 14.35
C THR A 422 -1.70 -23.62 15.32
N SER A 423 -1.71 -23.34 16.63
CA SER A 423 -1.92 -24.35 17.68
C SER A 423 -3.30 -24.98 17.61
N ASP A 424 -4.36 -24.19 17.37
CA ASP A 424 -5.73 -24.73 17.25
C ASP A 424 -5.85 -25.73 16.09
N ILE A 425 -5.21 -25.43 14.95
CA ILE A 425 -5.18 -26.34 13.80
C ILE A 425 -4.38 -27.60 14.11
N ARG A 426 -3.25 -27.48 14.83
CA ARG A 426 -2.42 -28.62 15.22
C ARG A 426 -3.10 -29.53 16.25
N ALA A 427 -4.01 -28.98 17.05
CA ALA A 427 -4.76 -29.74 18.05
C ALA A 427 -5.85 -30.64 17.44
N LEU A 428 -6.15 -30.51 16.13
CA LEU A 428 -7.11 -31.37 15.46
C LEU A 428 -6.62 -32.84 15.39
N PRO A 429 -7.54 -33.82 15.46
CA PRO A 429 -7.20 -35.24 15.37
C PRO A 429 -6.38 -35.60 14.12
N GLU A 430 -5.49 -36.58 14.24
CA GLU A 430 -4.61 -37.03 13.15
C GLU A 430 -5.36 -37.45 11.88
N THR A 431 -6.62 -37.88 12.02
CA THR A 431 -7.52 -38.24 10.92
C THR A 431 -7.71 -37.11 9.91
N TRP A 432 -7.58 -35.85 10.34
CA TRP A 432 -7.77 -34.67 9.50
C TRP A 432 -6.47 -34.13 8.90
N GLN A 433 -5.30 -34.62 9.32
CA GLN A 433 -4.02 -34.09 8.88
C GLN A 433 -3.82 -34.23 7.36
N SER A 434 -4.25 -35.34 6.75
CA SER A 434 -4.18 -35.53 5.30
C SER A 434 -5.01 -34.48 4.55
N THR A 435 -6.24 -34.23 5.01
CA THR A 435 -7.15 -33.25 4.39
C THR A 435 -6.62 -31.83 4.57
N LEU A 436 -6.11 -31.49 5.75
CA LEU A 436 -5.48 -30.19 6.02
C LEU A 436 -4.24 -29.97 5.13
N MET A 437 -3.44 -31.02 4.94
CA MET A 437 -2.29 -30.97 4.03
C MET A 437 -2.70 -30.78 2.58
N ASP A 438 -3.76 -31.45 2.12
CA ASP A 438 -4.27 -31.28 0.75
C ASP A 438 -4.81 -29.87 0.51
N ILE A 439 -5.55 -29.31 1.47
CA ILE A 439 -6.02 -27.91 1.43
C ILE A 439 -4.81 -26.96 1.35
N ALA A 440 -3.80 -27.16 2.19
CA ALA A 440 -2.60 -26.33 2.20
C ALA A 440 -1.82 -26.42 0.87
N LYS A 441 -1.65 -27.62 0.32
CA LYS A 441 -0.98 -27.85 -0.96
C LYS A 441 -1.74 -27.17 -2.11
N ASN A 442 -3.07 -27.27 -2.13
CA ASN A 442 -3.90 -26.61 -3.14
C ASN A 442 -3.81 -25.09 -3.02
N LEU A 443 -3.88 -24.56 -1.79
CA LEU A 443 -3.70 -23.12 -1.54
C LEU A 443 -2.35 -22.62 -2.06
N VAL A 444 -1.26 -23.32 -1.72
CA VAL A 444 0.11 -23.00 -2.18
C VAL A 444 0.19 -23.03 -3.71
N ARG A 445 -0.55 -23.94 -4.36
CA ARG A 445 -0.61 -24.02 -5.83
C ARG A 445 -1.36 -22.85 -6.47
N ASP A 446 -2.40 -22.37 -5.82
CA ASP A 446 -3.29 -21.34 -6.35
C ASP A 446 -2.86 -19.90 -5.98
N VAL A 447 -1.74 -19.74 -5.26
CA VAL A 447 -1.25 -18.42 -4.86
C VAL A 447 -0.89 -17.60 -6.09
N ARG A 448 -1.57 -16.45 -6.23
CA ARG A 448 -1.33 -15.52 -7.34
C ARG A 448 -0.05 -14.71 -7.10
N PRO A 449 0.69 -14.33 -8.17
CA PRO A 449 1.88 -13.46 -8.07
C PRO A 449 1.60 -12.13 -7.35
N ALA A 450 0.38 -11.62 -7.47
CA ALA A 450 -0.07 -10.40 -6.78
C ALA A 450 0.06 -10.48 -5.25
N HIS A 451 -0.01 -11.67 -4.65
CA HIS A 451 0.23 -11.87 -3.21
C HIS A 451 1.68 -11.55 -2.84
N PHE A 452 2.63 -12.15 -3.56
CA PHE A 452 4.06 -11.93 -3.33
C PHE A 452 4.47 -10.49 -3.61
N GLN A 453 3.88 -9.86 -4.63
CA GLN A 453 4.06 -8.43 -4.89
C GLN A 453 3.61 -7.55 -3.71
N ASN A 454 2.44 -7.82 -3.15
CA ASN A 454 1.94 -7.10 -1.98
C ASN A 454 2.84 -7.32 -0.75
N ARG A 455 3.33 -8.54 -0.58
CA ARG A 455 4.23 -8.90 0.52
C ARG A 455 5.59 -8.23 0.39
N GLU A 456 6.22 -8.28 -0.79
CA GLU A 456 7.49 -7.59 -1.07
C GLU A 456 7.34 -6.09 -0.80
N ARG A 457 6.27 -5.48 -1.31
CA ARG A 457 5.93 -4.08 -1.10
C ARG A 457 5.89 -3.74 0.39
N TYR A 458 5.09 -4.46 1.17
CA TYR A 458 4.96 -4.22 2.59
C TYR A 458 6.29 -4.41 3.34
N LEU A 459 7.01 -5.51 3.08
CA LEU A 459 8.27 -5.83 3.75
C LEU A 459 9.39 -4.83 3.43
N ALA A 460 9.47 -4.35 2.19
CA ALA A 460 10.43 -3.31 1.81
C ALA A 460 10.13 -1.98 2.52
N GLU A 461 8.86 -1.67 2.78
CA GLU A 461 8.52 -0.50 3.60
C GLU A 461 8.86 -0.70 5.07
N LEU A 462 8.56 -1.89 5.59
CA LEU A 462 8.82 -2.29 6.96
C LEU A 462 10.30 -2.21 7.28
N LEU A 463 11.14 -2.79 6.41
CA LEU A 463 12.59 -2.73 6.53
C LEU A 463 13.12 -1.30 6.42
N GLY A 464 12.65 -0.51 5.44
CA GLY A 464 13.06 0.89 5.32
C GLY A 464 12.69 1.75 6.54
N THR A 465 11.52 1.49 7.14
CA THR A 465 11.08 2.17 8.37
C THR A 465 11.92 1.71 9.56
N TYR A 466 12.19 0.41 9.68
CA TYR A 466 13.06 -0.15 10.71
C TYR A 466 14.44 0.49 10.70
N CYS A 467 15.12 0.56 9.55
CA CYS A 467 16.43 1.18 9.46
C CYS A 467 16.41 2.66 9.87
N THR A 468 15.32 3.37 9.55
CA THR A 468 15.17 4.79 9.93
C THR A 468 15.01 4.96 11.44
N MET A 469 14.18 4.12 12.07
CA MET A 469 13.89 4.20 13.51
C MET A 469 15.04 3.68 14.37
N ALA A 470 15.69 2.58 13.96
CA ALA A 470 16.87 2.04 14.65
C ALA A 470 17.96 3.12 14.77
N ARG A 471 18.19 3.87 13.68
CA ARG A 471 19.15 4.97 13.68
C ARG A 471 18.79 6.10 14.63
N GLN A 472 17.50 6.46 14.73
CA GLN A 472 17.04 7.50 15.65
C GLN A 472 17.28 7.06 17.11
N ASN A 473 16.95 5.82 17.44
CA ASN A 473 17.21 5.26 18.77
C ASN A 473 18.71 5.19 19.10
N ASP A 474 19.58 4.92 18.12
CA ASP A 474 21.03 4.90 18.34
C ASP A 474 21.57 6.31 18.64
N ILE A 475 21.06 7.34 17.93
CA ILE A 475 21.44 8.75 18.18
C ILE A 475 20.96 9.20 19.57
N GLU A 476 19.73 8.88 19.95
CA GLU A 476 19.19 9.22 21.27
C GLU A 476 20.02 8.60 22.41
N LYS A 477 20.50 7.36 22.23
CA LYS A 477 21.41 6.71 23.20
C LYS A 477 22.79 7.36 23.26
N GLU A 478 23.33 7.81 22.13
CA GLU A 478 24.61 8.54 22.10
C GLU A 478 24.50 9.89 22.82
N ASP A 479 23.39 10.61 22.63
CA ASP A 479 23.13 11.89 23.30
C ASP A 479 22.90 11.72 24.81
N ASP A 480 22.16 10.68 25.23
CA ASP A 480 21.97 10.35 26.65
C ASP A 480 23.27 9.91 27.34
N ALA A 481 24.16 9.21 26.63
CA ALA A 481 25.47 8.82 27.14
C ALA A 481 26.45 10.01 27.24
N ALA A 482 26.30 11.03 26.39
CA ALA A 482 27.12 12.23 26.40
C ALA A 482 26.74 13.22 27.52
N CYS A 483 25.58 13.07 28.17
CA CYS A 483 25.09 13.91 29.25
C CYS A 483 24.79 13.06 30.51
N PRO A 484 25.79 12.67 31.32
CA PRO A 484 25.53 11.88 32.52
C PRO A 484 24.63 12.67 33.49
N PRO A 485 23.71 12.00 34.20
CA PRO A 485 22.87 12.65 35.19
C PRO A 485 23.78 13.25 36.28
N LEU A 486 23.65 14.55 36.53
CA LEU A 486 24.16 15.21 37.72
C LEU A 486 23.54 14.50 38.93
N HIS A 487 24.25 13.53 39.48
CA HIS A 487 23.85 12.86 40.71
C HIS A 487 23.85 13.88 41.84
N ALA A 488 22.74 13.87 42.57
CA ALA A 488 22.61 14.41 43.90
C ALA A 488 23.68 13.80 44.82
N GLU A 489 24.81 14.48 44.97
CA GLU A 489 25.66 14.40 46.16
C GLU A 489 25.33 15.60 47.03
N GLU A 490 24.36 15.44 47.94
CA GLU A 490 24.38 16.15 49.22
C GLU A 490 23.35 15.51 50.14
N THR A 491 23.74 14.43 50.82
CA THR A 491 23.22 14.06 52.15
C THR A 491 24.06 12.91 52.71
N GLU A 492 25.29 13.22 53.14
CA GLU A 492 25.89 12.58 54.33
C GLU A 492 27.22 13.25 54.67
N LYS A 493 27.19 14.22 55.61
CA LYS A 493 28.01 14.23 56.85
C LYS A 493 28.01 15.60 57.54
N ILE A 494 27.69 15.54 58.83
CA ILE A 494 27.75 16.53 59.93
C ILE A 494 26.52 17.42 60.10
#